data_AF-A0A9E5L8L6-F1
#
_entry.id   AF-A0A9E5L8L6-F1
#
_cell.length_a   1.000
_cell.length_b   1.000
_cell.length_c   1.000
_cell.angle_alpha   90.00
_cell.angle_beta   90.00
_cell.angle_gamma   90.00
#
_symmetry.space_group_name_H-M   'P 1'
#
loop_
_entity.id
_entity.type
_entity.pdbx_description
1 polymer ?
#
loop_
_entity_poly.entity_id
_entity_poly.type
_entity_poly.pdbx_seq_one_letter_code
_entity_poly.pdbx_strand_id
1 'polypeptide(L)'
;MTPEFYHRIQNYKRTIDYNATFLLLGSRIDGYVSILEEEFANFEDLESRLPHIMMNFRAEGEWEISLYQVYKPYKIYKRYECIQYPKKGKLIFKHSYMDYKIKKFVISKKCIHIICMYLELEDEWRTRSEYNVEYDVSFELFNYYLKQIS
;
A
#
# COMPACT_ATOMS: atom_id res chain seq x y z
N MET A 1 10.51 19.30 -26.60
CA MET A 1 10.00 17.92 -26.46
C MET A 1 9.09 17.89 -25.24
N THR A 2 7.82 17.54 -25.43
CA THR A 2 6.89 17.27 -24.33
C THR A 2 7.26 15.92 -23.71
N PRO A 3 7.32 15.78 -22.38
CA PRO A 3 7.55 14.48 -21.75
C PRO A 3 6.44 13.51 -22.19
N GLU A 4 6.84 12.39 -22.79
CA GLU A 4 5.90 11.30 -23.05
C GLU A 4 5.63 10.59 -21.72
N PHE A 5 4.38 10.66 -21.24
CA PHE A 5 3.96 9.97 -20.04
C PHE A 5 3.59 8.54 -20.40
N TYR A 6 4.42 7.58 -20.02
CA TYR A 6 4.04 6.17 -20.07
C TYR A 6 3.12 5.87 -18.89
N HIS A 7 1.89 5.45 -19.17
CA HIS A 7 0.89 5.08 -18.16
C HIS A 7 0.74 3.56 -18.12
N ARG A 8 1.15 2.92 -17.02
CA ARG A 8 0.89 1.48 -16.79
C ARG A 8 -0.17 1.32 -15.72
N ILE A 9 -1.19 0.50 -16.01
CA ILE A 9 -2.32 0.24 -15.11
C ILE A 9 -2.27 -1.21 -14.65
N GLN A 10 -2.32 -1.42 -13.33
CA GLN A 10 -2.57 -2.72 -12.72
C GLN A 10 -3.85 -2.72 -11.91
N ASN A 11 -4.70 -3.73 -12.18
CA ASN A 11 -5.97 -3.92 -11.50
C ASN A 11 -5.98 -5.22 -10.72
N TYR A 12 -6.25 -5.13 -9.42
CA TYR A 12 -6.40 -6.27 -8.52
C TYR A 12 -7.81 -6.32 -7.94
N LYS A 13 -8.36 -7.51 -7.73
CA LYS A 13 -9.62 -7.69 -7.00
C LYS A 13 -9.35 -8.12 -5.57
N ARG A 14 -10.02 -7.48 -4.60
CA ARG A 14 -9.89 -7.77 -3.18
C ARG A 14 -11.26 -7.73 -2.50
N THR A 15 -11.64 -8.83 -1.88
CA THR A 15 -12.77 -8.83 -0.94
C THR A 15 -12.35 -8.26 0.40
N ILE A 16 -13.15 -7.36 0.96
CA ILE A 16 -12.90 -6.70 2.24
C ILE A 16 -14.15 -6.85 3.11
N ASP A 17 -13.95 -6.93 4.42
CA ASP A 17 -15.02 -6.83 5.42
C ASP A 17 -14.93 -5.45 6.05
N TYR A 18 -15.97 -4.63 5.88
CA TYR A 18 -15.91 -3.22 6.28
C TYR A 18 -15.91 -3.02 7.78
N ASN A 19 -16.33 -4.05 8.53
CA ASN A 19 -16.39 -4.02 9.99
C ASN A 19 -15.16 -4.68 10.64
N ALA A 20 -14.26 -5.28 9.84
CA ALA A 20 -13.05 -5.89 10.36
C ALA A 20 -12.00 -4.83 10.71
N THR A 21 -11.07 -5.20 11.59
CA THR A 21 -9.92 -4.36 11.94
C THR A 21 -8.88 -4.41 10.83
N PHE A 22 -8.19 -3.31 10.59
CA PHE A 22 -7.07 -3.24 9.66
C PHE A 22 -5.77 -2.90 10.40
N LEU A 23 -4.66 -3.44 9.91
CA LEU A 23 -3.33 -3.20 10.45
C LEU A 23 -2.39 -2.77 9.34
N LEU A 24 -1.78 -1.61 9.49
CA LEU A 24 -0.64 -1.18 8.69
C LEU A 24 0.62 -1.49 9.47
N LEU A 25 1.45 -2.39 8.94
CA LEU A 25 2.69 -2.80 9.58
C LEU A 25 3.86 -2.34 8.73
N GLY A 26 4.77 -1.58 9.34
CA GLY A 26 6.05 -1.26 8.74
C GLY A 26 7.15 -2.18 9.26
N SER A 27 7.87 -2.75 8.31
CA SER A 27 9.02 -3.60 8.51
C SER A 27 10.25 -2.84 8.06
N ARG A 28 11.23 -2.74 8.96
CA ARG A 28 12.56 -2.20 8.66
C ARG A 28 13.54 -3.35 8.63
N ILE A 29 14.07 -3.64 7.44
CA ILE A 29 15.14 -4.62 7.23
C ILE A 29 16.47 -3.93 7.49
N ASP A 30 16.67 -2.75 6.88
CA ASP A 30 17.81 -1.86 7.12
C ASP A 30 17.35 -0.39 7.00
N GLY A 31 17.93 0.52 7.78
CA GLY A 31 17.62 1.97 7.73
C GLY A 31 16.49 2.44 8.65
N TYR A 32 15.42 2.99 8.10
CA TYR A 32 14.36 3.68 8.84
C TYR A 32 12.98 3.53 8.20
N VAL A 33 11.94 3.40 9.03
CA VAL A 33 10.54 3.43 8.62
C VAL A 33 9.75 4.23 9.66
N SER A 34 8.98 5.24 9.22
CA SER A 34 8.27 6.14 10.15
C SER A 34 7.01 5.54 10.77
N ILE A 35 6.56 4.40 10.26
CA ILE A 35 5.37 3.69 10.72
C ILE A 35 5.83 2.28 11.07
N LEU A 36 5.67 1.86 12.32
CA LEU A 36 5.94 0.47 12.73
C LEU A 36 4.66 -0.36 12.77
N GLU A 37 3.60 0.22 13.34
CA GLU A 37 2.30 -0.39 13.49
C GLU A 37 1.26 0.72 13.61
N GLU A 38 0.15 0.58 12.88
CA GLU A 38 -1.02 1.44 13.00
C GLU A 38 -2.28 0.57 12.87
N GLU A 39 -3.21 0.70 13.82
CA GLU A 39 -4.49 0.01 13.81
C GLU A 39 -5.60 0.94 13.33
N PHE A 40 -6.46 0.40 12.46
CA PHE A 40 -7.72 1.02 12.08
C PHE A 40 -8.88 0.15 12.56
N ALA A 41 -9.82 0.75 13.28
CA ALA A 41 -10.90 0.00 13.91
C ALA A 41 -11.78 -0.72 12.88
N ASN A 42 -12.02 -0.06 11.74
CA ASN A 42 -12.87 -0.50 10.64
C ASN A 42 -12.48 0.19 9.32
N PHE A 43 -13.24 -0.02 8.25
CA PHE A 43 -12.95 0.56 6.94
C PHE A 43 -13.15 2.08 6.88
N GLU A 44 -14.08 2.65 7.65
CA GLU A 44 -14.30 4.11 7.68
C GLU A 44 -13.11 4.84 8.33
N ASP A 45 -12.57 4.25 9.41
CA ASP A 45 -11.34 4.72 10.05
C ASP A 45 -10.13 4.59 9.11
N LEU A 46 -10.05 3.48 8.36
CA LEU A 46 -9.03 3.28 7.32
C LEU A 46 -9.13 4.34 6.21
N GLU A 47 -10.32 4.55 5.65
CA GLU A 47 -10.61 5.48 4.55
C GLU A 47 -10.24 6.92 4.93
N SER A 48 -10.52 7.32 6.17
CA SER A 48 -10.25 8.68 6.65
C SER A 48 -8.78 8.96 6.97
N ARG A 49 -8.02 7.97 7.46
CA ARG A 49 -6.66 8.18 7.99
C ARG A 49 -5.55 7.68 7.09
N LEU A 50 -5.72 6.52 6.43
CA LEU A 50 -4.65 5.89 5.67
C LEU A 50 -4.09 6.78 4.54
N PRO A 51 -4.92 7.52 3.75
CA PRO A 51 -4.38 8.42 2.72
C PRO A 51 -3.40 9.45 3.30
N HIS A 52 -3.74 10.07 4.43
CA HIS A 52 -2.86 11.05 5.08
C HIS A 52 -1.57 10.40 5.58
N ILE A 53 -1.65 9.20 6.16
CA ILE A 53 -0.49 8.44 6.63
C ILE A 53 0.45 8.11 5.46
N MET A 54 -0.08 7.59 4.36
CA MET A 54 0.72 7.21 3.19
C MET A 54 1.35 8.40 2.49
N MET A 55 0.67 9.55 2.45
CA MET A 55 1.21 10.78 1.85
C MET A 55 2.32 11.43 2.69
N ASN A 56 2.34 11.18 4.00
CA ASN A 56 3.38 11.69 4.92
C ASN A 56 4.42 10.63 5.30
N PHE A 57 4.36 9.45 4.68
CA PHE A 57 5.25 8.34 4.98
C PHE A 57 6.70 8.69 4.66
N ARG A 58 7.62 8.36 5.59
CA ARG A 58 9.06 8.55 5.43
C ARG A 58 9.79 7.25 5.72
N ALA A 59 10.70 6.88 4.85
CA ALA A 59 11.56 5.73 5.04
C ALA A 59 12.87 5.87 4.26
N GLU A 60 13.89 5.15 4.73
CA GLU A 60 15.23 5.09 4.15
C GLU A 60 15.76 3.66 4.29
N GLY A 61 16.64 3.23 3.39
CA GLY A 61 17.17 1.86 3.37
C GLY A 61 16.16 0.83 2.87
N GLU A 62 16.26 -0.40 3.39
CA GLU A 62 15.40 -1.51 3.03
C GLU A 62 14.19 -1.62 3.96
N TRP A 63 13.00 -1.34 3.43
CA TRP A 63 11.76 -1.32 4.20
C TRP A 63 10.58 -1.89 3.41
N GLU A 64 9.54 -2.29 4.14
CA GLU A 64 8.25 -2.72 3.61
C GLU A 64 7.12 -2.20 4.49
N ILE A 65 6.04 -1.73 3.89
CA ILE A 65 4.76 -1.49 4.55
C ILE A 65 3.72 -2.44 3.97
N SER A 66 2.99 -3.11 4.86
CA SER A 66 1.94 -4.05 4.51
C SER A 66 0.64 -3.73 5.26
N LEU A 67 -0.46 -3.58 4.51
CA LEU A 67 -1.80 -3.40 5.04
C LEU A 67 -2.55 -4.73 5.07
N TYR A 68 -2.97 -5.15 6.25
CA TYR A 68 -3.74 -6.35 6.48
C TYR A 68 -5.15 -6.05 6.97
N GLN A 69 -6.11 -6.90 6.62
CA GLN A 69 -7.38 -7.04 7.32
C GLN A 69 -7.27 -8.21 8.31
N VAL A 70 -7.63 -8.00 9.57
CA VAL A 70 -7.51 -8.98 10.66
C VAL A 70 -8.81 -9.09 11.46
N TYR A 71 -8.99 -10.24 12.11
CA TYR A 71 -10.11 -10.50 13.02
C TYR A 71 -9.57 -10.65 14.44
N LYS A 72 -10.19 -9.97 15.40
CA LYS A 72 -9.78 -10.02 16.81
C LYS A 72 -10.18 -11.35 17.47
N PRO A 73 -9.36 -11.87 18.42
CA PRO A 73 -8.02 -11.40 18.76
C PRO A 73 -7.00 -11.83 17.69
N TYR A 74 -6.03 -10.97 17.40
CA TYR A 74 -4.93 -11.26 16.48
C TYR A 74 -3.58 -11.16 17.21
N LYS A 75 -2.53 -11.74 16.62
CA LYS A 75 -1.15 -11.67 17.13
C LYS A 75 -0.20 -11.38 15.98
N ILE A 76 0.69 -10.42 16.19
CA ILE A 76 1.76 -10.05 15.27
C ILE A 76 2.98 -10.94 15.52
N TYR A 77 3.58 -11.40 14.42
CA TYR A 77 4.78 -12.23 14.39
C TYR A 77 5.87 -11.49 13.62
N LYS A 78 7.12 -11.84 13.93
CA LYS A 78 8.29 -11.36 13.21
C LYS A 78 8.97 -12.52 12.48
N ARG A 79 9.28 -12.32 11.21
CA ARG A 79 10.12 -13.22 10.41
C ARG A 79 11.46 -12.53 10.16
N TYR A 80 12.56 -13.27 10.29
CA TYR A 80 13.93 -12.74 10.14
C TYR A 80 14.19 -11.51 11.03
N GLU A 81 13.52 -11.44 12.19
CA GLU A 81 13.61 -10.35 13.17
C GLU A 81 13.13 -8.96 12.72
N CYS A 82 12.88 -8.75 11.42
CA CYS A 82 12.52 -7.45 10.84
C CYS A 82 11.14 -7.38 10.18
N ILE A 83 10.64 -8.49 9.61
CA ILE A 83 9.38 -8.50 8.84
C ILE A 83 8.20 -8.79 9.77
N GLN A 84 7.28 -7.84 9.88
CA GLN A 84 6.10 -7.94 10.74
C GLN A 84 4.87 -8.40 9.94
N TYR A 85 4.13 -9.38 10.48
CA TYR A 85 2.89 -9.88 9.86
C TYR A 85 1.95 -10.47 10.91
N PRO A 86 0.62 -10.39 10.73
CA PRO A 86 -0.31 -11.08 11.61
C PRO A 86 -0.31 -12.59 11.32
N LYS A 87 -0.46 -13.43 12.36
CA LYS A 87 -0.60 -14.90 12.19
C LYS A 87 -1.77 -15.30 11.29
N LYS A 88 -2.86 -14.54 11.40
CA LYS A 88 -4.10 -14.70 10.66
C LYS A 88 -4.55 -13.33 10.18
N GLY A 89 -4.86 -13.22 8.90
CA GLY A 89 -5.29 -11.98 8.27
C GLY A 89 -5.16 -12.09 6.77
N LYS A 90 -5.75 -11.12 6.08
CA LYS A 90 -5.68 -11.00 4.63
C LYS A 90 -4.81 -9.81 4.27
N LEU A 91 -3.73 -10.03 3.51
CA LEU A 91 -2.95 -8.94 2.94
C LEU A 91 -3.80 -8.22 1.87
N ILE A 92 -3.97 -6.92 2.04
CA ILE A 92 -4.72 -6.07 1.12
C ILE A 92 -3.77 -5.39 0.15
N PHE A 93 -2.74 -4.76 0.70
CA PHE A 93 -1.79 -3.92 -0.01
C PHE A 93 -0.40 -4.07 0.61
N LYS A 94 0.64 -4.00 -0.23
CA LYS A 94 2.05 -4.00 0.16
C LYS A 94 2.79 -2.96 -0.68
N HIS A 95 3.74 -2.29 -0.06
CA HIS A 95 4.64 -1.34 -0.70
C HIS A 95 6.02 -1.40 -0.05
N SER A 96 7.08 -1.25 -0.81
CA SER A 96 8.46 -1.48 -0.36
C SER A 96 9.43 -0.51 -1.01
N TYR A 97 10.68 -0.53 -0.53
CA TYR A 97 11.76 0.28 -1.10
C TYR A 97 12.03 0.03 -2.59
N MET A 98 11.60 -1.11 -3.13
CA MET A 98 11.71 -1.47 -4.54
C MET A 98 10.58 -0.91 -5.41
N ASP A 99 9.51 -0.41 -4.78
CA ASP A 99 8.35 0.12 -5.49
C ASP A 99 8.49 1.62 -5.74
N TYR A 100 7.74 2.11 -6.72
CA TYR A 100 7.73 3.53 -7.10
C TYR A 100 7.12 4.43 -6.04
N LYS A 101 7.66 5.64 -5.86
CA LYS A 101 7.21 6.60 -4.85
C LYS A 101 5.74 6.97 -5.05
N ILE A 102 4.95 6.87 -3.99
CA ILE A 102 3.53 7.25 -3.99
C ILE A 102 3.40 8.77 -4.18
N LYS A 103 2.70 9.18 -5.24
CA LYS A 103 2.28 10.56 -5.53
C LYS A 103 0.89 10.85 -4.99
N LYS A 104 0.00 9.87 -5.07
CA LYS A 104 -1.40 10.00 -4.66
C LYS A 104 -1.90 8.68 -4.10
N PHE A 105 -2.65 8.75 -3.01
CA PHE A 105 -3.31 7.61 -2.40
C PHE A 105 -4.78 7.99 -2.15
N VAL A 106 -5.71 7.27 -2.76
CA VAL A 106 -7.16 7.49 -2.62
C VAL A 106 -7.81 6.20 -2.18
N ILE A 107 -8.70 6.28 -1.20
CA ILE A 107 -9.54 5.17 -0.76
C ILE A 107 -10.98 5.58 -0.95
N SER A 108 -11.78 4.63 -1.43
CA SER A 108 -13.23 4.71 -1.45
C SER A 108 -13.82 3.35 -1.10
N LYS A 109 -15.11 3.31 -0.80
CA LYS A 109 -15.90 2.07 -0.69
C LYS A 109 -15.88 1.15 -1.93
N LYS A 110 -15.23 1.52 -3.03
CA LYS A 110 -15.13 0.67 -4.23
C LYS A 110 -13.70 0.38 -4.63
N CYS A 111 -12.75 1.22 -4.24
CA CYS A 111 -11.37 1.04 -4.64
C CYS A 111 -10.35 1.63 -3.66
N ILE A 112 -9.16 1.03 -3.66
CA ILE A 112 -7.94 1.70 -3.24
C ILE A 112 -7.17 2.03 -4.52
N HIS A 113 -6.87 3.30 -4.73
CA HIS A 113 -6.19 3.81 -5.92
C HIS A 113 -4.88 4.49 -5.52
N ILE A 114 -3.79 4.05 -6.13
CA ILE A 114 -2.44 4.51 -5.83
C ILE A 114 -1.80 4.94 -7.13
N ILE A 115 -1.36 6.20 -7.19
CA ILE A 115 -0.58 6.72 -8.30
C ILE A 115 0.84 6.87 -7.80
N CYS A 116 1.77 6.18 -8.45
CA CYS A 116 3.19 6.27 -8.16
C CYS A 116 3.96 6.94 -9.31
N MET A 117 5.13 7.48 -9.00
CA MET A 117 6.04 8.07 -9.98
C MET A 117 7.47 7.59 -9.77
N TYR A 118 8.20 7.50 -10.88
CA TYR A 118 9.65 7.42 -10.88
C TYR A 118 10.23 8.15 -12.10
N LEU A 119 11.49 8.54 -11.96
CA LEU A 119 12.30 9.11 -13.03
C LEU A 119 12.98 7.94 -13.75
N GLU A 120 12.70 7.78 -15.04
CA GLU A 120 13.33 6.73 -15.84
C GLU A 120 14.47 7.34 -16.68
N LEU A 121 15.68 6.82 -16.44
CA LEU A 121 16.92 6.94 -17.22
C LEU A 121 16.85 6.26 -18.60
N GLU A 122 16.52 6.92 -19.71
CA GLU A 122 16.84 6.34 -21.03
C GLU A 122 18.33 6.57 -21.34
N ASP A 123 19.13 5.51 -21.20
CA ASP A 123 20.52 5.48 -21.67
C ASP A 123 20.57 5.09 -23.15
N GLU A 124 20.08 5.96 -24.02
CA GLU A 124 20.54 5.97 -25.41
C GLU A 124 21.83 6.76 -25.48
N TRP A 125 22.89 6.16 -26.04
CA TRP A 125 24.30 6.62 -26.06
C TRP A 125 24.55 8.05 -26.58
N ARG A 126 23.51 8.84 -26.93
CA ARG A 126 23.61 10.22 -27.42
C ARG A 126 22.57 11.20 -26.87
N THR A 127 21.61 10.78 -26.06
CA THR A 127 20.53 11.67 -25.57
C THR A 127 20.07 11.23 -24.18
N ARG A 128 20.49 11.96 -23.14
CA ARG A 128 19.87 11.84 -21.81
C ARG A 128 18.49 12.50 -21.88
N SER A 129 17.45 11.68 -21.96
CA SER A 129 16.08 12.12 -21.84
C SER A 129 15.56 11.69 -20.47
N GLU A 130 15.07 12.65 -19.69
CA GLU A 130 14.37 12.39 -18.44
C GLU A 130 12.87 12.39 -18.72
N TYR A 131 12.18 11.30 -18.38
CA TYR A 131 10.72 11.26 -18.41
C TYR A 131 10.16 10.73 -17.10
N ASN A 132 8.98 11.26 -16.75
CA ASN A 132 8.22 10.82 -15.60
C ASN A 132 7.25 9.72 -16.05
N VAL A 133 7.40 8.54 -15.46
CA VAL A 133 6.44 7.44 -15.67
C VAL A 133 5.43 7.47 -14.54
N GLU A 134 4.15 7.51 -14.88
CA GLU A 134 3.06 7.40 -13.92
C GLU A 134 2.53 5.97 -13.89
N TYR A 135 2.46 5.42 -12.69
CA TYR A 135 2.01 4.07 -12.45
C TYR A 135 0.73 4.05 -11.64
N ASP A 136 -0.31 3.44 -12.19
CA ASP A 136 -1.63 3.34 -11.57
C ASP A 136 -1.84 1.92 -11.03
N VAL A 137 -2.02 1.82 -9.72
CA VAL A 137 -2.47 0.60 -9.06
C VAL A 137 -3.85 0.82 -8.48
N SER A 138 -4.79 0.01 -8.94
CA SER A 138 -6.17 0.04 -8.48
C SER A 138 -6.57 -1.33 -7.90
N PHE A 139 -7.08 -1.33 -6.68
CA PHE A 139 -7.67 -2.49 -6.03
C PHE A 139 -9.18 -2.33 -6.02
N GLU A 140 -9.92 -3.13 -6.79
CA GLU A 140 -11.38 -3.20 -6.75
C GLU A 140 -11.83 -3.92 -5.47
N LEU A 141 -12.70 -3.27 -4.71
CA LEU A 141 -13.16 -3.73 -3.40
C LEU A 141 -14.57 -4.29 -3.46
N PHE A 142 -14.72 -5.49 -2.89
CA PHE A 142 -16.01 -6.16 -2.76
C PHE A 142 -16.30 -6.42 -1.28
N ASN A 143 -17.44 -5.96 -0.78
CA ASN A 143 -17.80 -6.18 0.62
C ASN A 143 -18.47 -7.56 0.80
N TYR A 144 -18.04 -8.33 1.82
CA TYR A 144 -18.83 -9.46 2.30
C TYR A 144 -19.84 -8.96 3.34
N TYR A 145 -21.12 -8.91 2.95
CA TYR A 145 -22.18 -8.99 3.96
C TYR A 145 -22.30 -10.46 4.37
N LEU A 146 -21.74 -10.82 5.53
CA LEU A 146 -22.20 -12.02 6.21
C LEU A 146 -23.65 -11.77 6.60
N LYS A 147 -24.57 -12.33 5.81
CA LYS A 147 -25.95 -12.56 6.24
C LYS A 147 -25.84 -13.36 7.53
N GLN A 148 -26.02 -12.72 8.68
CA GLN A 148 -26.27 -13.45 9.91
C GLN A 148 -27.58 -14.20 9.68
N ILE A 149 -27.49 -15.50 9.45
CA ILE A 149 -28.64 -16.40 9.55
C ILE A 149 -28.90 -16.49 11.05
N SER A 150 -29.80 -15.65 11.53
CA SER A 150 -30.47 -15.79 12.82
C SER A 150 -31.59 -16.81 12.70
#